data_AF-A0ABD3WW39-F1
#
_entry.id   AF-A0ABD3WW39-F1
#
_cell.length_a   1.000
_cell.length_b   1.000
_cell.length_c   1.000
_cell.angle_alpha   90.00
_cell.angle_beta   90.00
_cell.angle_gamma   90.00
#
_symmetry.space_group_name_H-M   'P 1'
#
loop_
_entity.id
_entity.type
_entity.pdbx_description
1 polymer ?
#
loop_
_entity_poly.entity_id
_entity_poly.type
_entity_poly.pdbx_seq_one_letter_code
_entity_poly.pdbx_strand_id
1 'polypeptide(L)'
;MAGTSYQILRLFNIPAFKENQVFRRKLSQRVKDAFQTAASSKSQEVETVYKSIMKIVPQPVVVVTTGYYDEDRKVWNKRGMTCTSFTNVSFQPPIVSMCLKIPSRMNDLLSRTQHFAVHVLANHQASFGMTFAQHPSHDVCPFESIPHIEGKQGVPVILGSCAVLQCKAHSMHTVGDHNVWYGFIEEAEMSYTVKNPLLYYTRSFRSVGDEIFLQAFEDATLPFEDWTHKSHLRMAWNYIHELGLEGAEPRIKSGIKKYNQLNKDKVQQEYHETITMFYIMIVSDAINKMPQKDHAFEDFLHHNGHLLDKSLMFQYYTQDRIFTEEAKHSFIPPDKKELPGLPFLSSR
;
A
#
# COMPACT_ATOMS: atom_id res chain seq x y z
N MET A 1 -28.09 28.83 -6.59
CA MET A 1 -27.41 29.60 -5.51
C MET A 1 -26.36 30.53 -6.13
N ALA A 2 -26.81 31.58 -6.81
CA ALA A 2 -25.98 32.67 -7.33
C ALA A 2 -26.67 33.96 -6.89
N GLY A 3 -26.23 34.57 -5.78
CA GLY A 3 -27.01 35.67 -5.20
C GLY A 3 -26.46 36.38 -3.97
N THR A 4 -25.17 36.23 -3.60
CA THR A 4 -24.66 36.85 -2.36
C THR A 4 -23.32 37.60 -2.47
N SER A 5 -22.76 37.79 -3.67
CA SER A 5 -21.45 38.45 -3.82
C SER A 5 -21.48 39.96 -4.10
N TYR A 6 -22.64 40.63 -4.07
CA TYR A 6 -22.76 42.06 -4.47
C TYR A 6 -23.12 43.05 -3.35
N GLN A 7 -23.15 42.65 -2.07
CA GLN A 7 -23.57 43.57 -0.98
C GLN A 7 -22.47 44.10 -0.05
N ILE A 8 -21.21 43.66 -0.15
CA ILE A 8 -20.17 44.11 0.80
C ILE A 8 -19.48 45.43 0.41
N LEU A 9 -19.74 45.97 -0.79
CA LEU A 9 -19.14 47.25 -1.24
C LEU A 9 -19.92 48.52 -0.83
N ARG A 10 -20.97 48.41 -0.01
CA ARG A 10 -21.78 49.59 0.41
C ARG A 10 -21.49 50.16 1.80
N LEU A 11 -20.51 49.62 2.55
CA LEU A 11 -20.27 50.02 3.96
C LEU A 11 -19.16 51.07 4.20
N PHE A 12 -18.53 51.62 3.16
CA PHE A 12 -17.58 52.74 3.33
C PHE A 12 -18.05 53.98 2.58
N ASN A 13 -19.07 54.63 3.11
CA ASN A 13 -19.51 55.95 2.67
C ASN A 13 -18.90 57.02 3.61
N ILE A 14 -17.63 57.35 3.40
CA ILE A 14 -16.95 58.49 4.04
C ILE A 14 -16.97 59.65 3.03
N PRO A 15 -17.54 60.82 3.35
CA PRO A 15 -17.58 61.95 2.42
C PRO A 15 -16.26 62.72 2.39
N ALA A 16 -15.94 63.24 1.20
CA ALA A 16 -14.92 64.24 0.86
C ALA A 16 -13.43 63.80 0.83
N PHE A 17 -13.02 63.15 -0.25
CA PHE A 17 -11.71 63.39 -0.88
C PHE A 17 -11.85 63.19 -2.40
N LYS A 18 -11.71 64.26 -3.19
CA LYS A 18 -11.65 64.21 -4.67
C LYS A 18 -10.26 63.71 -5.07
N GLU A 19 -10.02 62.40 -4.99
CA GLU A 19 -8.80 61.78 -5.53
C GLU A 19 -9.12 60.71 -6.59
N ASN A 20 -8.67 61.04 -7.81
CA ASN A 20 -8.25 60.20 -8.92
C ASN A 20 -9.03 58.89 -9.20
N GLN A 21 -9.83 58.88 -10.28
CA GLN A 21 -10.42 57.67 -10.88
C GLN A 21 -9.38 56.55 -11.14
N VAL A 22 -8.12 56.91 -11.40
CA VAL A 22 -7.01 55.98 -11.58
C VAL A 22 -6.68 55.22 -10.29
N PHE A 23 -6.78 55.87 -9.13
CA PHE A 23 -6.52 55.26 -7.82
C PHE A 23 -7.61 54.24 -7.47
N ARG A 24 -8.89 54.58 -7.70
CA ARG A 24 -10.02 53.64 -7.53
C ARG A 24 -9.92 52.42 -8.44
N ARG A 25 -9.46 52.58 -9.70
CA ARG A 25 -9.22 51.46 -10.63
C ARG A 25 -8.05 50.58 -10.20
N LYS A 26 -6.94 51.16 -9.73
CA LYS A 26 -5.79 50.39 -9.21
C LYS A 26 -6.14 49.65 -7.90
N LEU A 27 -6.91 50.28 -7.01
CA LEU A 27 -7.35 49.65 -5.76
C LEU A 27 -8.35 48.52 -6.03
N SER A 28 -9.29 48.68 -6.98
CA SER A 28 -10.24 47.62 -7.34
C SER A 28 -9.56 46.45 -8.06
N GLN A 29 -8.52 46.70 -8.86
CA GLN A 29 -7.71 45.64 -9.47
C GLN A 29 -6.89 44.88 -8.40
N ARG A 30 -6.20 45.59 -7.50
CA ARG A 30 -5.44 44.95 -6.40
C ARG A 30 -6.32 44.09 -5.50
N VAL A 31 -7.55 44.54 -5.22
CA VAL A 31 -8.52 43.75 -4.44
C VAL A 31 -8.92 42.49 -5.21
N LYS A 32 -9.19 42.57 -6.52
CA LYS A 32 -9.49 41.39 -7.35
C LYS A 32 -8.32 40.41 -7.41
N ASP A 33 -7.10 40.91 -7.59
CA ASP A 33 -5.88 40.11 -7.64
C ASP A 33 -5.63 39.42 -6.29
N ALA A 34 -5.87 40.11 -5.16
CA ALA A 34 -5.80 39.54 -3.82
C ALA A 34 -6.87 38.47 -3.57
N PHE A 35 -8.10 38.66 -4.05
CA PHE A 35 -9.16 37.64 -3.98
C PHE A 35 -8.84 36.41 -4.84
N GLN A 36 -8.31 36.59 -6.05
CA GLN A 36 -7.87 35.47 -6.90
C GLN A 36 -6.69 34.71 -6.28
N THR A 37 -5.73 35.44 -5.70
CA THR A 37 -4.60 34.84 -4.98
C THR A 37 -5.07 34.06 -3.75
N ALA A 38 -6.00 34.61 -2.97
CA ALA A 38 -6.58 33.95 -1.81
C ALA A 38 -7.42 32.71 -2.19
N ALA A 39 -8.18 32.78 -3.29
CA ALA A 39 -8.94 31.65 -3.83
C ALA A 39 -8.02 30.54 -4.36
N SER A 40 -6.93 30.90 -5.05
CA SER A 40 -5.90 29.98 -5.51
C SER A 40 -5.18 29.30 -4.34
N SER A 41 -4.80 30.08 -3.31
CA SER A 41 -4.17 29.58 -2.09
C SER A 41 -5.08 28.59 -1.36
N LYS A 42 -6.36 28.94 -1.18
CA LYS A 42 -7.36 28.05 -0.57
C LYS A 42 -7.60 26.79 -1.39
N SER A 43 -7.60 26.88 -2.72
CA SER A 43 -7.71 25.70 -3.60
C SER A 43 -6.50 24.77 -3.44
N GLN A 44 -5.30 25.33 -3.30
CA GLN A 44 -4.06 24.57 -3.15
C GLN A 44 -3.94 23.91 -1.77
N GLU A 45 -4.46 24.56 -0.73
CA GLU A 45 -4.63 23.99 0.61
C GLU A 45 -5.60 22.80 0.58
N VAL A 46 -6.77 22.97 -0.05
CA VAL A 46 -7.75 21.87 -0.23
C VAL A 46 -7.14 20.71 -1.00
N GLU A 47 -6.41 20.96 -2.08
CA GLU A 47 -5.73 19.90 -2.86
C GLU A 47 -4.71 19.13 -2.00
N THR A 48 -3.96 19.83 -1.15
CA THR A 48 -2.95 19.22 -0.27
C THR A 48 -3.59 18.34 0.80
N VAL A 49 -4.67 18.81 1.44
CA VAL A 49 -5.44 18.05 2.41
C VAL A 49 -6.13 16.87 1.74
N TYR A 50 -6.76 17.08 0.58
CA TYR A 50 -7.38 16.03 -0.24
C TYR A 50 -6.39 14.91 -0.57
N LYS A 51 -5.19 15.24 -1.06
CA LYS A 51 -4.14 14.25 -1.34
C LYS A 51 -3.71 13.49 -0.09
N SER A 52 -3.78 14.11 1.09
CA SER A 52 -3.41 13.45 2.36
C SER A 52 -4.52 12.52 2.85
N ILE A 53 -5.78 12.93 2.73
CA ILE A 53 -6.95 12.07 3.00
C ILE A 53 -6.93 10.85 2.07
N MET A 54 -6.68 11.05 0.78
CA MET A 54 -6.66 9.93 -0.17
C MET A 54 -5.56 8.90 0.09
N LYS A 55 -4.50 9.22 0.86
CA LYS A 55 -3.46 8.25 1.25
C LYS A 55 -3.95 7.24 2.30
N ILE A 56 -4.96 7.61 3.08
CA ILE A 56 -5.51 6.77 4.15
C ILE A 56 -6.83 6.10 3.73
N VAL A 57 -7.27 6.30 2.49
CA VAL A 57 -8.37 5.51 1.92
C VAL A 57 -7.76 4.23 1.35
N PRO A 58 -8.11 3.04 1.89
CA PRO A 58 -7.62 1.78 1.34
C PRO A 58 -8.12 1.61 -0.10
N GLN A 59 -7.22 1.27 -1.02
CA GLN A 59 -7.55 1.08 -2.43
C GLN A 59 -7.15 -0.34 -2.89
N PRO A 60 -7.97 -0.97 -3.76
CA PRO A 60 -7.54 -2.19 -4.42
C PRO A 60 -6.31 -1.90 -5.28
N VAL A 61 -5.42 -2.88 -5.43
CA VAL A 61 -4.34 -2.82 -6.41
C VAL A 61 -4.63 -3.81 -7.51
N VAL A 62 -4.73 -3.29 -8.73
CA VAL A 62 -4.72 -4.12 -9.92
C VAL A 62 -3.63 -3.66 -10.89
N VAL A 63 -3.17 -4.58 -11.74
CA VAL A 63 -2.40 -4.21 -12.93
C VAL A 63 -3.28 -4.32 -14.15
N VAL A 64 -3.36 -3.24 -14.91
CA VAL A 64 -4.07 -3.20 -16.19
C VAL A 64 -3.07 -3.34 -17.32
N THR A 65 -3.28 -4.30 -18.21
CA THR A 65 -2.43 -4.50 -19.39
C THR A 65 -3.22 -4.36 -20.67
N THR A 66 -2.54 -3.97 -21.73
CA THR A 66 -3.07 -4.00 -23.09
C THR A 66 -1.91 -4.15 -24.07
N GLY A 67 -2.20 -4.66 -25.25
CA GLY A 67 -1.21 -4.75 -26.31
C GLY A 67 -1.79 -5.27 -27.60
N TYR A 68 -0.97 -5.19 -28.64
CA TYR A 68 -1.22 -5.79 -29.95
C TYR A 68 0.12 -6.15 -30.58
N TYR A 69 0.08 -7.04 -31.57
CA TYR A 69 1.23 -7.34 -32.41
C TYR A 69 1.26 -6.41 -33.62
N ASP A 70 2.35 -5.68 -33.79
CA ASP A 70 2.58 -4.81 -34.95
C ASP A 70 3.17 -5.67 -36.08
N GLU A 71 2.32 -6.07 -37.05
CA GLU A 71 2.72 -6.93 -38.17
C GLU A 71 3.80 -6.30 -39.05
N ASP A 72 3.73 -4.98 -39.28
CA ASP A 72 4.67 -4.27 -40.15
C ASP A 72 6.08 -4.25 -39.54
N ARG A 73 6.14 -4.06 -38.22
CA ARG A 73 7.40 -3.99 -37.47
C ARG A 73 7.83 -5.33 -36.89
N LYS A 74 6.97 -6.35 -36.95
CA LYS A 74 7.14 -7.67 -36.32
C LYS A 74 7.53 -7.58 -34.84
N VAL A 75 6.87 -6.68 -34.09
CA VAL A 75 7.13 -6.47 -32.66
C VAL A 75 5.84 -6.36 -31.87
N TRP A 76 5.88 -6.85 -30.64
CA TRP A 76 4.79 -6.69 -29.69
C TRP A 76 4.81 -5.30 -29.06
N ASN A 77 3.68 -4.59 -29.15
CA ASN A 77 3.49 -3.32 -28.44
C ASN A 77 2.61 -3.56 -27.22
N LYS A 78 3.25 -3.78 -26.07
CA LYS A 78 2.61 -4.15 -24.80
C LYS A 78 2.80 -3.03 -23.77
N ARG A 79 1.77 -2.74 -22.98
CA ARG A 79 1.87 -1.87 -21.80
C ARG A 79 1.12 -2.47 -20.63
N GLY A 80 1.65 -2.24 -19.44
CA GLY A 80 0.99 -2.48 -18.17
C GLY A 80 1.03 -1.23 -17.32
N MET A 81 0.06 -1.07 -16.43
CA MET A 81 0.00 0.05 -15.50
C MET A 81 -0.66 -0.42 -14.21
N THR A 82 -0.05 -0.09 -13.08
CA THR A 82 -0.67 -0.27 -11.77
C THR A 82 -1.79 0.75 -11.60
N CYS A 83 -2.96 0.28 -11.20
CA CYS A 83 -4.17 1.07 -11.09
C CYS A 83 -4.81 0.85 -9.73
N THR A 84 -5.01 1.93 -8.97
CA THR A 84 -5.68 1.90 -7.66
C THR A 84 -7.09 2.50 -7.70
N SER A 85 -7.49 3.08 -8.83
CA SER A 85 -8.83 3.62 -9.07
C SER A 85 -9.84 2.57 -9.57
N PHE A 86 -9.45 1.30 -9.54
CA PHE A 86 -10.27 0.19 -10.04
C PHE A 86 -11.53 -0.01 -9.18
N THR A 87 -12.69 -0.02 -9.82
CA THR A 87 -13.99 -0.14 -9.13
C THR A 87 -14.96 -0.98 -9.96
N ASN A 88 -15.79 -1.81 -9.32
CA ASN A 88 -16.92 -2.44 -10.00
C ASN A 88 -18.06 -1.42 -10.22
N VAL A 89 -18.68 -1.42 -11.39
CA VAL A 89 -19.73 -0.45 -11.77
C VAL A 89 -21.08 -1.12 -11.93
N SER A 90 -21.13 -2.28 -12.58
CA SER A 90 -22.38 -3.02 -12.81
C SER A 90 -22.10 -4.53 -12.85
N PHE A 91 -23.10 -5.33 -12.47
CA PHE A 91 -23.08 -6.78 -12.64
C PHE A 91 -23.84 -7.24 -13.88
N GLN A 92 -24.80 -6.45 -14.38
CA GLN A 92 -25.60 -6.77 -15.57
C GLN A 92 -25.81 -5.50 -16.42
N PRO A 93 -25.06 -5.31 -17.51
CA PRO A 93 -23.88 -6.10 -17.92
C PRO A 93 -22.71 -5.95 -16.92
N PRO A 94 -21.76 -6.91 -16.86
CA PRO A 94 -20.62 -6.84 -15.96
C PRO A 94 -19.64 -5.74 -16.43
N ILE A 95 -19.61 -4.62 -15.71
CA ILE A 95 -18.80 -3.45 -16.03
C ILE A 95 -17.92 -3.07 -14.84
N VAL A 96 -16.66 -2.74 -15.13
CA VAL A 96 -15.68 -2.15 -14.20
C VAL A 96 -15.24 -0.78 -14.70
N SER A 97 -14.67 0.05 -13.82
CA SER A 97 -14.04 1.32 -14.19
C SER A 97 -12.61 1.44 -13.69
N MET A 98 -11.85 2.31 -14.37
CA MET A 98 -10.50 2.73 -14.00
C MET A 98 -10.25 4.16 -14.49
N CYS A 99 -9.46 4.92 -13.74
CA CYS A 99 -9.11 6.31 -14.07
C CYS A 99 -7.65 6.39 -14.50
N LEU A 100 -7.40 6.90 -15.71
CA LEU A 100 -6.08 7.03 -16.32
C LEU A 100 -5.71 8.50 -16.55
N LYS A 101 -4.58 8.93 -15.99
CA LYS A 101 -4.10 10.32 -16.10
C LYS A 101 -3.90 10.77 -17.55
N ILE A 102 -4.09 12.06 -17.81
CA ILE A 102 -3.82 12.70 -19.10
C ILE A 102 -2.56 13.60 -18.96
N PRO A 103 -1.60 13.55 -19.91
CA PRO A 103 -1.48 12.57 -21.00
C PRO A 103 -0.98 11.20 -20.49
N SER A 104 -1.31 10.12 -21.17
CA SER A 104 -0.81 8.79 -20.82
C SER A 104 -0.67 7.88 -22.04
N ARG A 105 0.51 7.25 -22.18
CA ARG A 105 0.76 6.23 -23.20
C ARG A 105 -0.17 5.02 -23.08
N MET A 106 -0.71 4.76 -21.88
CA MET A 106 -1.73 3.74 -21.67
C MET A 106 -3.07 4.18 -22.27
N ASN A 107 -3.46 5.45 -22.10
CA ASN A 107 -4.65 6.00 -22.77
C ASN A 107 -4.56 5.86 -24.29
N ASP A 108 -3.40 6.20 -24.87
CA ASP A 108 -3.19 6.13 -26.32
C ASP A 108 -3.30 4.68 -26.82
N LEU A 109 -2.67 3.74 -26.12
CA LEU A 109 -2.68 2.33 -26.51
C LEU A 109 -4.06 1.70 -26.36
N LEU A 110 -4.76 1.94 -25.25
CA LEU A 110 -6.13 1.45 -25.03
C LEU A 110 -7.12 2.00 -26.05
N SER A 111 -6.96 3.27 -26.44
CA SER A 111 -7.78 3.88 -27.49
C SER A 111 -7.61 3.17 -28.83
N ARG A 112 -6.44 2.60 -29.10
CA ARG A 112 -6.19 1.79 -30.30
C ARG A 112 -6.68 0.35 -30.16
N THR A 113 -6.39 -0.32 -29.05
CA THR A 113 -6.62 -1.76 -28.90
C THR A 113 -8.05 -2.09 -28.50
N GLN A 114 -8.70 -1.22 -27.71
CA GLN A 114 -10.04 -1.42 -27.12
C GLN A 114 -10.19 -2.70 -26.28
N HIS A 115 -9.11 -3.44 -26.02
CA HIS A 115 -9.11 -4.66 -25.21
C HIS A 115 -7.98 -4.59 -24.19
N PHE A 116 -8.27 -5.06 -22.98
CA PHE A 116 -7.33 -5.01 -21.87
C PHE A 116 -7.62 -6.09 -20.84
N ALA A 117 -6.62 -6.43 -20.03
CA ALA A 117 -6.77 -7.36 -18.93
C ALA A 117 -6.50 -6.64 -17.61
N VAL A 118 -7.32 -6.95 -16.60
CA VAL A 118 -7.17 -6.45 -15.23
C VAL A 118 -6.76 -7.62 -14.34
N HIS A 119 -5.63 -7.46 -13.66
CA HIS A 119 -5.03 -8.50 -12.82
C HIS A 119 -5.17 -8.10 -11.36
N VAL A 120 -5.93 -8.88 -10.60
CA VAL A 120 -5.94 -8.76 -9.14
C VAL A 120 -4.69 -9.44 -8.63
N LEU A 121 -3.68 -8.63 -8.29
CA LEU A 121 -2.37 -9.13 -7.89
C LEU A 121 -2.42 -9.86 -6.56
N ALA A 122 -1.63 -10.93 -6.45
CA ALA A 122 -1.41 -11.63 -5.18
C ALA A 122 -0.34 -10.94 -4.33
N ASN A 123 -0.33 -11.22 -3.03
CA ASN A 123 0.62 -10.61 -2.07
C ASN A 123 2.09 -10.66 -2.51
N HIS A 124 2.57 -11.80 -3.02
CA HIS A 124 3.94 -11.99 -3.51
C HIS A 124 4.24 -11.25 -4.82
N GLN A 125 3.23 -10.69 -5.49
CA GLN A 125 3.37 -9.92 -6.73
C GLN A 125 3.47 -8.42 -6.47
N ALA A 126 3.76 -8.00 -5.24
CA ALA A 126 3.94 -6.60 -4.91
C ALA A 126 4.95 -5.94 -5.86
N SER A 127 6.08 -6.61 -6.11
CA SER A 127 7.11 -6.18 -7.06
C SER A 127 6.56 -5.87 -8.46
N PHE A 128 5.58 -6.61 -8.96
CA PHE A 128 4.96 -6.36 -10.27
C PHE A 128 4.16 -5.05 -10.24
N GLY A 129 3.42 -4.81 -9.15
CA GLY A 129 2.75 -3.56 -8.90
C GLY A 129 3.71 -2.36 -8.89
N MET A 130 4.92 -2.52 -8.34
CA MET A 130 5.96 -1.46 -8.38
C MET A 130 6.46 -1.23 -9.80
N THR A 131 6.81 -2.30 -10.52
CA THR A 131 7.33 -2.20 -11.89
C THR A 131 6.34 -1.49 -12.81
N PHE A 132 5.04 -1.80 -12.71
CA PHE A 132 4.00 -1.16 -13.52
C PHE A 132 3.50 0.20 -12.97
N ALA A 133 3.88 0.59 -11.75
CA ALA A 133 3.62 1.93 -11.22
C ALA A 133 4.70 2.95 -11.60
N GLN A 134 5.92 2.49 -11.85
CA GLN A 134 7.03 3.34 -12.25
C GLN A 134 6.84 3.86 -13.68
N HIS A 135 7.18 5.14 -13.90
CA HIS A 135 7.39 5.63 -15.25
C HIS A 135 8.66 4.96 -15.79
N PRO A 136 8.60 4.21 -16.91
CA PRO A 136 9.79 3.59 -17.46
C PRO A 136 10.83 4.68 -17.73
N SER A 137 11.95 4.65 -16.99
CA SER A 137 13.20 5.20 -17.49
C SER A 137 13.44 4.51 -18.83
N HIS A 138 13.71 5.29 -19.87
CA HIS A 138 13.81 4.85 -21.25
C HIS A 138 14.59 3.50 -21.36
N ASP A 139 14.01 2.57 -22.12
CA ASP A 139 14.61 1.34 -22.69
C ASP A 139 14.36 -0.04 -22.06
N VAL A 140 13.72 -0.19 -20.90
CA VAL A 140 13.37 -1.56 -20.39
C VAL A 140 11.86 -1.82 -20.48
N CYS A 141 11.48 -2.89 -21.19
CA CYS A 141 10.10 -3.35 -21.26
C CYS A 141 9.75 -4.15 -19.98
N PRO A 142 8.80 -3.71 -19.13
CA PRO A 142 8.43 -4.42 -17.89
C PRO A 142 8.08 -5.90 -18.07
N PHE A 143 7.61 -6.26 -19.26
CA PHE A 143 7.18 -7.60 -19.61
C PHE A 143 8.34 -8.58 -19.83
N GLU A 144 9.60 -8.12 -19.92
CA GLU A 144 10.77 -9.00 -20.01
C GLU A 144 11.02 -9.76 -18.71
N SER A 145 10.75 -9.14 -17.55
CA SER A 145 10.97 -9.72 -16.23
C SER A 145 9.71 -10.28 -15.58
N ILE A 146 8.53 -10.12 -16.20
CA ILE A 146 7.24 -10.51 -15.63
C ILE A 146 6.65 -11.66 -16.46
N PRO A 147 6.49 -12.87 -15.87
CA PRO A 147 5.88 -14.00 -16.55
C PRO A 147 4.46 -13.69 -17.02
N HIS A 148 4.23 -13.79 -18.31
CA HIS A 148 2.93 -13.52 -18.93
C HIS A 148 2.73 -14.40 -20.17
N ILE A 149 1.47 -14.60 -20.52
CA ILE A 149 1.05 -15.22 -21.78
C ILE A 149 0.29 -14.21 -22.62
N GLU A 150 0.04 -14.57 -23.87
CA GLU A 150 -0.82 -13.79 -24.76
C GLU A 150 -2.25 -14.31 -24.61
N GLY A 151 -3.11 -13.44 -24.06
CA GLY A 151 -4.55 -13.67 -24.01
C GLY A 151 -5.21 -13.33 -25.34
N LYS A 152 -6.53 -13.17 -25.31
CA LYS A 152 -7.28 -12.84 -26.52
C LYS A 152 -6.81 -11.49 -27.10
N GLN A 153 -6.86 -11.41 -28.43
CA GLN A 153 -6.42 -10.23 -29.21
C GLN A 153 -4.99 -9.75 -28.91
N GLY A 154 -4.14 -10.61 -28.33
CA GLY A 154 -2.75 -10.28 -28.01
C GLY A 154 -2.56 -9.47 -26.74
N VAL A 155 -3.60 -9.38 -25.89
CA VAL A 155 -3.50 -8.72 -24.58
C VAL A 155 -2.58 -9.53 -23.65
N PRO A 156 -1.56 -8.93 -23.02
CA PRO A 156 -0.70 -9.65 -22.09
C PRO A 156 -1.45 -10.05 -20.82
N VAL A 157 -1.45 -11.33 -20.47
CA VAL A 157 -2.04 -11.86 -19.24
C VAL A 157 -0.94 -12.29 -18.28
N ILE A 158 -0.84 -11.62 -17.14
CA ILE A 158 0.17 -11.89 -16.11
C ILE A 158 -0.17 -13.20 -15.39
N LEU A 159 0.83 -14.07 -15.26
CA LEU A 159 0.68 -15.35 -14.56
C LEU A 159 0.78 -15.17 -13.04
N GLY A 160 0.12 -16.05 -12.28
CA GLY A 160 0.21 -16.09 -10.82
C GLY A 160 -0.64 -15.06 -10.08
N SER A 161 -1.54 -14.35 -10.76
CA SER A 161 -2.48 -13.42 -10.12
C SER A 161 -3.65 -14.15 -9.44
N CYS A 162 -4.26 -13.51 -8.43
CA CYS A 162 -5.43 -14.04 -7.71
C CYS A 162 -6.65 -14.16 -8.64
N ALA A 163 -6.81 -13.20 -9.55
CA ALA A 163 -7.86 -13.21 -10.56
C ALA A 163 -7.43 -12.37 -11.78
N VAL A 164 -8.01 -12.69 -12.93
CA VAL A 164 -7.84 -11.96 -14.18
C VAL A 164 -9.20 -11.69 -14.79
N LEU A 165 -9.44 -10.44 -15.18
CA LEU A 165 -10.61 -10.04 -15.96
C LEU A 165 -10.14 -9.61 -17.34
N GLN A 166 -10.62 -10.27 -18.39
CA GLN A 166 -10.40 -9.84 -19.77
C GLN A 166 -11.58 -8.97 -20.20
N CYS A 167 -11.26 -7.74 -20.60
CA CYS A 167 -12.23 -6.68 -20.79
C CYS A 167 -12.14 -6.09 -22.19
N LYS A 168 -13.30 -5.68 -22.70
CA LYS A 168 -13.43 -4.80 -23.85
C LYS A 168 -13.86 -3.41 -23.38
N ALA A 169 -13.27 -2.38 -23.96
CA ALA A 169 -13.67 -1.00 -23.70
C ALA A 169 -15.16 -0.80 -24.04
N HIS A 170 -15.90 -0.29 -23.06
CA HIS A 170 -17.33 -0.02 -23.14
C HIS A 170 -17.58 1.47 -23.43
N SER A 171 -16.96 2.36 -22.63
CA SER A 171 -17.01 3.81 -22.83
C SER A 171 -15.84 4.49 -22.14
N MET A 172 -15.59 5.75 -22.49
CA MET A 172 -14.58 6.59 -21.88
C MET A 172 -15.11 8.01 -21.70
N HIS A 173 -14.90 8.59 -20.52
CA HIS A 173 -15.28 9.96 -20.21
C HIS A 173 -14.09 10.72 -19.61
N THR A 174 -13.78 11.90 -20.15
CA THR A 174 -12.79 12.79 -19.55
C THR A 174 -13.38 13.51 -18.34
N VAL A 175 -12.75 13.35 -17.19
CA VAL A 175 -13.12 13.97 -15.92
C VAL A 175 -11.88 14.60 -15.29
N GLY A 176 -11.83 15.93 -15.28
CA GLY A 176 -10.67 16.67 -14.79
C GLY A 176 -9.42 16.35 -15.61
N ASP A 177 -8.38 15.87 -14.95
CA ASP A 177 -7.08 15.50 -15.54
C ASP A 177 -6.97 13.99 -15.85
N HIS A 178 -8.08 13.24 -15.81
CA HIS A 178 -8.12 11.80 -16.08
C HIS A 178 -9.19 11.43 -17.11
N ASN A 179 -8.95 10.33 -17.82
CA ASN A 179 -9.99 9.59 -18.53
C ASN A 179 -10.50 8.47 -17.63
N VAL A 180 -11.81 8.45 -17.37
CA VAL A 180 -12.51 7.34 -16.74
C VAL A 180 -12.89 6.35 -17.84
N TRP A 181 -12.25 5.19 -17.82
CA TRP A 181 -12.56 4.08 -18.71
C TRP A 181 -13.55 3.14 -18.05
N TYR A 182 -14.53 2.69 -18.82
CA TYR A 182 -15.45 1.62 -18.46
C TYR A 182 -15.13 0.40 -19.31
N GLY A 183 -14.93 -0.74 -18.68
CA GLY A 183 -14.66 -2.02 -19.34
C GLY A 183 -15.81 -2.99 -19.14
N PHE A 184 -16.33 -3.54 -20.23
CA PHE A 184 -17.20 -4.70 -20.21
C PHE A 184 -16.34 -5.96 -20.03
N ILE A 185 -16.65 -6.78 -19.02
CA ILE A 185 -15.93 -8.02 -18.75
C ILE A 185 -16.44 -9.09 -19.72
N GLU A 186 -15.57 -9.56 -20.60
CA GLU A 186 -15.87 -10.65 -21.55
C GLU A 186 -15.56 -12.02 -20.93
N GLU A 187 -14.47 -12.11 -20.16
CA GLU A 187 -14.07 -13.32 -19.43
C GLU A 187 -13.51 -12.97 -18.05
N ALA A 188 -13.75 -13.84 -17.07
CA ALA A 188 -13.25 -13.71 -15.72
C ALA A 188 -12.72 -15.05 -15.22
N GLU A 189 -11.51 -15.04 -14.69
CA GLU A 189 -10.85 -16.21 -14.12
C GLU A 189 -10.39 -15.89 -12.69
N MET A 190 -10.60 -16.84 -11.78
CA MET A 190 -10.14 -16.75 -10.40
C MET A 190 -9.22 -17.92 -10.10
N SER A 191 -8.08 -17.65 -9.48
CA SER A 191 -7.16 -18.69 -9.05
C SER A 191 -7.71 -19.46 -7.85
N TYR A 192 -7.66 -20.78 -7.94
CA TYR A 192 -8.03 -21.67 -6.83
C TYR A 192 -6.91 -21.80 -5.80
N THR A 193 -5.65 -21.66 -6.22
CA THR A 193 -4.46 -21.90 -5.37
C THR A 193 -3.78 -20.61 -4.91
N VAL A 194 -3.90 -19.53 -5.67
CA VAL A 194 -3.33 -18.22 -5.30
C VAL A 194 -4.40 -17.37 -4.63
N LYS A 195 -4.16 -17.03 -3.37
CA LYS A 195 -5.06 -16.26 -2.50
C LYS A 195 -4.35 -15.01 -1.98
N ASN A 196 -5.09 -14.17 -1.24
CA ASN A 196 -4.61 -12.94 -0.60
C ASN A 196 -4.26 -11.82 -1.60
N PRO A 197 -5.28 -11.10 -2.11
CA PRO A 197 -5.05 -9.97 -3.01
C PRO A 197 -4.32 -8.82 -2.30
N LEU A 198 -3.55 -8.06 -3.07
CA LEU A 198 -2.86 -6.86 -2.60
C LEU A 198 -3.85 -5.71 -2.33
N LEU A 199 -3.59 -5.01 -1.24
CA LEU A 199 -4.19 -3.75 -0.84
C LEU A 199 -3.11 -2.66 -0.88
N TYR A 200 -3.46 -1.44 -1.29
CA TYR A 200 -2.57 -0.29 -1.13
C TYR A 200 -3.14 0.64 -0.06
N TYR A 201 -2.38 0.82 1.01
CA TYR A 201 -2.78 1.61 2.17
C TYR A 201 -1.54 2.30 2.76
N THR A 202 -1.68 3.56 3.17
CA THR A 202 -0.57 4.34 3.77
C THR A 202 0.70 4.40 2.90
N ARG A 203 0.56 4.34 1.57
CA ARG A 203 1.66 4.30 0.57
C ARG A 203 2.51 3.03 0.58
N SER A 204 2.01 1.93 1.14
CA SER A 204 2.68 0.64 1.06
C SER A 204 1.69 -0.44 0.62
N PHE A 205 2.24 -1.53 0.08
CA PHE A 205 1.48 -2.71 -0.30
C PHE A 205 1.24 -3.58 0.92
N ARG A 206 -0.02 -3.98 1.12
CA ARG A 206 -0.46 -4.83 2.23
C ARG A 206 -1.24 -6.02 1.69
N SER A 207 -1.45 -7.03 2.53
CA SER A 207 -2.49 -8.03 2.29
C SER A 207 -3.63 -7.81 3.29
N VAL A 208 -4.88 -7.98 2.85
CA VAL A 208 -6.05 -7.93 3.76
C VAL A 208 -5.89 -8.92 4.92
N GLY A 209 -5.18 -10.04 4.68
CA GLY A 209 -4.88 -11.02 5.71
C GLY A 209 -4.00 -10.50 6.85
N ASP A 210 -3.15 -9.49 6.64
CA ASP A 210 -2.28 -8.95 7.70
C ASP A 210 -3.03 -8.03 8.67
N GLU A 211 -3.92 -7.17 8.14
CA GLU A 211 -4.78 -6.30 8.96
C GLU A 211 -5.81 -7.13 9.74
N ILE A 212 -6.47 -8.10 9.07
CA ILE A 212 -7.39 -9.01 9.75
C ILE A 212 -6.66 -9.84 10.81
N PHE A 213 -5.45 -10.32 10.50
CA PHE A 213 -4.64 -11.08 11.46
C PHE A 213 -4.26 -10.25 12.68
N LEU A 214 -3.75 -9.02 12.49
CA LEU A 214 -3.39 -8.15 13.61
C LEU A 214 -4.62 -7.77 14.43
N GLN A 215 -5.74 -7.41 13.78
CA GLN A 215 -6.98 -7.09 14.49
C GLN A 215 -7.47 -8.29 15.30
N ALA A 216 -7.46 -9.50 14.72
CA ALA A 216 -7.85 -10.72 15.42
C ALA A 216 -6.91 -11.05 16.59
N PHE A 217 -5.61 -10.79 16.45
CA PHE A 217 -4.66 -10.91 17.56
C PHE A 217 -4.92 -9.86 18.66
N GLU A 218 -5.10 -8.59 18.31
CA GLU A 218 -5.34 -7.49 19.24
C GLU A 218 -6.65 -7.64 20.01
N ASP A 219 -7.69 -8.10 19.33
CA ASP A 219 -9.00 -8.41 19.93
C ASP A 219 -9.03 -9.76 20.65
N ALA A 220 -7.94 -10.55 20.55
CA ALA A 220 -7.84 -11.91 21.05
C ALA A 220 -8.92 -12.87 20.53
N THR A 221 -9.32 -12.67 19.27
CA THR A 221 -10.28 -13.51 18.53
C THR A 221 -9.60 -14.46 17.54
N LEU A 222 -8.28 -14.33 17.33
CA LEU A 222 -7.49 -15.29 16.54
C LEU A 222 -7.61 -16.70 17.16
N PRO A 223 -7.97 -17.76 16.39
CA PRO A 223 -7.98 -19.13 16.89
C PRO A 223 -6.63 -19.54 17.48
N PHE A 224 -6.65 -20.28 18.58
CA PHE A 224 -5.42 -20.58 19.34
C PHE A 224 -4.49 -21.53 18.56
N GLU A 225 -5.05 -22.45 17.78
CA GLU A 225 -4.35 -23.32 16.83
C GLU A 225 -3.58 -22.53 15.77
N ASP A 226 -4.02 -21.31 15.45
CA ASP A 226 -3.36 -20.41 14.51
C ASP A 226 -2.28 -19.54 15.20
N TRP A 227 -2.18 -19.56 16.53
CA TRP A 227 -1.16 -18.84 17.30
C TRP A 227 0.20 -19.57 17.33
N THR A 228 0.70 -19.86 16.13
CA THR A 228 1.95 -20.59 15.88
C THR A 228 3.19 -19.70 15.96
N HIS A 229 4.40 -20.29 15.90
CA HIS A 229 5.66 -19.52 15.78
C HIS A 229 5.67 -18.60 14.55
N LYS A 230 5.18 -19.09 13.40
CA LYS A 230 5.05 -18.28 12.18
C LYS A 230 4.16 -17.05 12.44
N SER A 231 3.09 -17.22 13.21
CA SER A 231 2.18 -16.12 13.59
C SER A 231 2.82 -15.11 14.54
N HIS A 232 3.67 -15.55 15.48
CA HIS A 232 4.46 -14.64 16.31
C HIS A 232 5.40 -13.79 15.46
N LEU A 233 6.10 -14.41 14.50
CA LEU A 233 6.96 -13.69 13.55
C LEU A 233 6.15 -12.72 12.68
N ARG A 234 4.95 -13.12 12.21
CA ARG A 234 4.05 -12.25 11.43
C ARG A 234 3.62 -11.02 12.21
N MET A 235 3.19 -11.22 13.45
CA MET A 235 2.78 -10.16 14.36
C MET A 235 3.95 -9.19 14.62
N ALA A 236 5.14 -9.71 14.95
CA ALA A 236 6.33 -8.89 15.17
C ALA A 236 6.73 -8.12 13.90
N TRP A 237 6.72 -8.79 12.74
CA TRP A 237 7.01 -8.19 11.45
C TRP A 237 6.05 -7.03 11.14
N ASN A 238 4.74 -7.24 11.28
CA ASN A 238 3.74 -6.20 11.02
C ASN A 238 3.96 -4.97 11.92
N TYR A 239 4.13 -5.14 13.23
CA TYR A 239 4.33 -4.00 14.13
C TYR A 239 5.65 -3.28 13.86
N ILE A 240 6.76 -3.99 13.65
CA ILE A 240 8.07 -3.38 13.42
C ILE A 240 8.09 -2.65 12.07
N HIS A 241 7.47 -3.24 11.04
CA HIS A 241 7.39 -2.65 9.72
C HIS A 241 6.59 -1.33 9.75
N GLU A 242 5.52 -1.25 10.56
CA GLU A 242 4.66 -0.07 10.64
C GLU A 242 5.15 1.00 11.61
N LEU A 243 5.59 0.60 12.81
CA LEU A 243 5.88 1.50 13.92
C LEU A 243 7.38 1.70 14.16
N GLY A 244 8.23 0.97 13.44
CA GLY A 244 9.63 0.82 13.78
C GLY A 244 9.83 0.02 15.08
N LEU A 245 11.09 -0.27 15.41
CA LEU A 245 11.44 -1.05 16.60
C LEU A 245 10.87 -0.43 17.90
N GLU A 246 11.00 0.90 18.04
CA GLU A 246 10.62 1.62 19.25
C GLU A 246 9.11 1.60 19.50
N GLY A 247 8.31 1.81 18.46
CA GLY A 247 6.86 1.77 18.58
C GLY A 247 6.29 0.35 18.67
N ALA A 248 6.96 -0.63 18.06
CA ALA A 248 6.51 -2.02 18.01
C ALA A 248 6.68 -2.75 19.35
N GLU A 249 7.82 -2.58 20.02
CA GLU A 249 8.15 -3.31 21.25
C GLU A 249 7.04 -3.29 22.32
N PRO A 250 6.53 -2.13 22.78
CA PRO A 250 5.48 -2.10 23.79
C PRO A 250 4.16 -2.74 23.30
N ARG A 251 3.85 -2.64 22.01
CA ARG A 251 2.64 -3.24 21.41
C ARG A 251 2.71 -4.76 21.36
N ILE A 252 3.84 -5.30 20.93
CA ILE A 252 4.12 -6.74 20.89
C ILE A 252 4.00 -7.33 22.29
N LYS A 253 4.69 -6.75 23.28
CA LYS A 253 4.70 -7.27 24.67
C LYS A 253 3.31 -7.26 25.30
N SER A 254 2.60 -6.13 25.18
CA SER A 254 1.26 -6.00 25.76
C SER A 254 0.24 -6.91 25.04
N GLY A 255 0.32 -7.01 23.72
CA GLY A 255 -0.53 -7.89 22.91
C GLY A 255 -0.38 -9.36 23.29
N ILE A 256 0.86 -9.87 23.37
CA ILE A 256 1.10 -11.29 23.73
C ILE A 256 0.59 -11.56 25.15
N LYS A 257 0.87 -10.67 26.11
CA LYS A 257 0.40 -10.82 27.50
C LYS A 257 -1.13 -10.86 27.56
N LYS A 258 -1.82 -9.93 26.88
CA LYS A 258 -3.29 -9.89 26.79
C LYS A 258 -3.85 -11.16 26.15
N TYR A 259 -3.30 -11.57 25.01
CA TYR A 259 -3.76 -12.74 24.26
C TYR A 259 -3.60 -14.03 25.09
N ASN A 260 -2.43 -14.22 25.72
CA ASN A 260 -2.17 -15.36 26.58
C ASN A 260 -3.08 -15.39 27.81
N GLN A 261 -3.36 -14.23 28.42
CA GLN A 261 -4.26 -14.13 29.56
C GLN A 261 -5.70 -14.57 29.22
N LEU A 262 -6.20 -14.17 28.05
CA LEU A 262 -7.54 -14.55 27.56
C LEU A 262 -7.61 -16.01 27.09
N ASN A 263 -6.46 -16.63 26.78
CA ASN A 263 -6.34 -18.02 26.37
C ASN A 263 -5.62 -18.89 27.41
N LYS A 264 -5.61 -18.49 28.68
CA LYS A 264 -4.82 -19.12 29.76
C LYS A 264 -4.98 -20.63 29.87
N ASP A 265 -6.17 -21.16 29.56
CA ASP A 265 -6.49 -22.59 29.68
C ASP A 265 -5.84 -23.42 28.54
N LYS A 266 -5.35 -22.75 27.48
CA LYS A 266 -4.71 -23.37 26.30
C LYS A 266 -3.20 -23.12 26.24
N VAL A 267 -2.71 -22.08 26.91
CA VAL A 267 -1.31 -21.68 26.90
C VAL A 267 -0.47 -22.67 27.70
N GLN A 268 0.50 -23.31 27.04
CA GLN A 268 1.41 -24.26 27.69
C GLN A 268 2.64 -23.59 28.33
N GLN A 269 3.04 -22.42 27.82
CA GLN A 269 4.19 -21.67 28.30
C GLN A 269 3.83 -20.21 28.47
N GLU A 270 4.12 -19.67 29.65
CA GLU A 270 3.89 -18.27 29.95
C GLU A 270 4.78 -17.36 29.10
N TYR A 271 4.40 -16.08 29.06
CA TYR A 271 5.19 -15.03 28.41
C TYR A 271 6.64 -15.03 28.94
N HIS A 272 7.61 -14.91 28.02
CA HIS A 272 9.03 -14.89 28.33
C HIS A 272 9.70 -13.65 27.74
N GLU A 273 10.17 -12.75 28.60
CA GLU A 273 10.69 -11.43 28.23
C GLU A 273 11.91 -11.53 27.31
N THR A 274 12.94 -12.29 27.71
CA THR A 274 14.18 -12.40 26.93
C THR A 274 13.97 -13.05 25.55
N ILE A 275 13.18 -14.13 25.46
CA ILE A 275 12.86 -14.77 24.17
C ILE A 275 12.07 -13.82 23.26
N THR A 276 11.09 -13.10 23.82
CA THR A 276 10.29 -12.13 23.05
C THR A 276 11.18 -11.02 22.49
N MET A 277 12.03 -10.44 23.33
CA MET A 277 12.97 -9.40 22.91
C MET A 277 14.01 -9.89 21.90
N PHE A 278 14.50 -11.12 22.04
CA PHE A 278 15.38 -11.76 21.08
C PHE A 278 14.76 -11.76 19.67
N TYR A 279 13.53 -12.25 19.53
CA TYR A 279 12.86 -12.29 18.23
C TYR A 279 12.51 -10.89 17.71
N ILE A 280 12.10 -9.94 18.56
CA ILE A 280 11.87 -8.55 18.15
C ILE A 280 13.13 -7.96 17.50
N MET A 281 14.29 -8.13 18.12
CA MET A 281 15.56 -7.59 17.60
C MET A 281 16.00 -8.27 16.31
N ILE A 282 15.94 -9.61 16.25
CA ILE A 282 16.35 -10.36 15.06
C ILE A 282 15.41 -10.08 13.88
N VAL A 283 14.09 -9.98 14.10
CA VAL A 283 13.13 -9.60 13.04
C VAL A 283 13.40 -8.18 12.57
N SER A 284 13.67 -7.24 13.47
CA SER A 284 14.03 -5.85 13.11
C SER A 284 15.30 -5.78 12.25
N ASP A 285 16.36 -6.51 12.64
CA ASP A 285 17.59 -6.61 11.84
C ASP A 285 17.35 -7.22 10.47
N ALA A 286 16.55 -8.29 10.39
CA ALA A 286 16.19 -8.92 9.13
C ALA A 286 15.41 -7.99 8.20
N ILE A 287 14.45 -7.21 8.72
CA ILE A 287 13.70 -6.19 7.96
C ILE A 287 14.67 -5.15 7.38
N ASN A 288 15.62 -4.67 8.18
CA ASN A 288 16.59 -3.67 7.74
C ASN A 288 17.56 -4.18 6.65
N LYS A 289 17.75 -5.50 6.55
CA LYS A 289 18.60 -6.15 5.54
C LYS A 289 17.84 -6.56 4.28
N MET A 290 16.52 -6.38 4.23
CA MET A 290 15.75 -6.69 3.04
C MET A 290 16.18 -5.80 1.85
N PRO A 291 16.33 -6.37 0.64
CA PRO A 291 16.78 -5.62 -0.53
C PRO A 291 15.74 -4.60 -1.01
N GLN A 292 14.46 -4.82 -0.73
CA GLN A 292 13.39 -3.85 -0.95
C GLN A 292 12.65 -3.60 0.36
N LYS A 293 12.17 -2.36 0.57
CA LYS A 293 11.44 -1.98 1.78
C LYS A 293 9.98 -2.41 1.74
N ASP A 294 9.32 -2.31 0.58
CA ASP A 294 7.92 -2.71 0.42
C ASP A 294 7.85 -4.17 -0.05
N HIS A 295 7.50 -5.08 0.86
CA HIS A 295 7.39 -6.52 0.59
C HIS A 295 6.32 -7.15 1.47
N ALA A 296 5.74 -8.28 1.02
CA ALA A 296 4.80 -9.02 1.84
C ALA A 296 5.53 -9.83 2.94
N PHE A 297 4.79 -10.28 3.95
CA PHE A 297 5.33 -11.16 4.99
C PHE A 297 5.89 -12.48 4.45
N GLU A 298 5.24 -13.06 3.42
CA GLU A 298 5.72 -14.32 2.82
C GLU A 298 7.04 -14.11 2.07
N ASP A 299 7.23 -12.95 1.42
CA ASP A 299 8.52 -12.61 0.78
C ASP A 299 9.62 -12.44 1.84
N PHE A 300 9.28 -11.78 2.96
CA PHE A 300 10.18 -11.64 4.11
C PHE A 300 10.64 -13.01 4.64
N LEU A 301 9.69 -13.93 4.86
CA LEU A 301 10.00 -15.27 5.34
C LEU A 301 10.76 -16.11 4.30
N HIS A 302 10.48 -15.96 3.01
CA HIS A 302 11.23 -16.66 1.97
C HIS A 302 12.71 -16.29 2.03
N HIS A 303 13.03 -15.00 2.18
CA HIS A 303 14.41 -14.53 2.31
C HIS A 303 15.03 -14.84 3.67
N ASN A 304 14.23 -14.86 4.73
CA ASN A 304 14.68 -15.01 6.11
C ASN A 304 14.17 -16.32 6.74
N GLY A 305 14.15 -17.41 5.98
CA GLY A 305 13.56 -18.69 6.42
C GLY A 305 14.16 -19.26 7.71
N HIS A 306 15.40 -18.90 8.03
CA HIS A 306 16.08 -19.26 9.28
C HIS A 306 15.35 -18.77 10.54
N LEU A 307 14.50 -17.74 10.45
CA LEU A 307 13.70 -17.24 11.59
C LEU A 307 12.63 -18.23 12.06
N LEU A 308 12.22 -19.17 11.20
CA LEU A 308 11.26 -20.21 11.56
C LEU A 308 11.84 -21.27 12.49
N ASP A 309 13.17 -21.35 12.59
CA ASP A 309 13.85 -22.25 13.51
C ASP A 309 13.80 -21.70 14.93
N LYS A 310 13.00 -22.34 15.79
CA LYS A 310 12.87 -21.98 17.21
C LYS A 310 14.20 -22.08 17.98
N SER A 311 15.14 -22.88 17.49
CA SER A 311 16.45 -23.08 18.10
C SER A 311 17.46 -21.97 17.79
N LEU A 312 17.12 -21.02 16.90
CA LEU A 312 17.99 -19.91 16.50
C LEU A 312 18.53 -19.12 17.71
N MET A 313 17.73 -18.96 18.77
CA MET A 313 18.14 -18.30 20.00
C MET A 313 19.35 -18.95 20.69
N PHE A 314 19.56 -20.26 20.53
CA PHE A 314 20.69 -20.97 21.13
C PHE A 314 22.03 -20.71 20.43
N GLN A 315 22.02 -20.03 19.29
CA GLN A 315 23.24 -19.48 18.69
C GLN A 315 23.74 -18.24 19.44
N TYR A 316 22.85 -17.56 20.18
CA TYR A 316 23.13 -16.34 20.93
C TYR A 316 23.20 -16.59 22.44
N TYR A 317 22.40 -17.54 22.94
CA TYR A 317 22.31 -17.85 24.36
C TYR A 317 22.75 -19.29 24.67
N THR A 318 23.37 -19.50 25.83
CA THR A 318 23.37 -20.81 26.51
C THR A 318 21.99 -21.11 27.10
N GLN A 319 21.69 -22.40 27.31
CA GLN A 319 20.44 -22.81 27.95
C GLN A 319 20.36 -22.32 29.40
N ASP A 320 21.47 -22.42 30.13
CA ASP A 320 21.58 -21.97 31.53
C ASP A 320 21.31 -20.47 31.69
N ARG A 321 21.58 -19.68 30.64
CA ARG A 321 21.30 -18.25 30.65
C ARG A 321 19.85 -17.94 30.31
N ILE A 322 19.35 -18.46 29.17
CA ILE A 322 18.04 -18.04 28.63
C ILE A 322 16.84 -18.57 29.42
N PHE A 323 16.99 -19.65 30.18
CA PHE A 323 15.91 -20.26 30.96
C PHE A 323 15.94 -19.91 32.46
N THR A 324 16.64 -18.85 32.85
CA THR A 324 16.56 -18.34 34.23
C THR A 324 15.23 -17.64 34.49
N GLU A 325 14.77 -17.62 35.75
CA GLU A 325 13.59 -16.84 36.15
C GLU A 325 13.78 -15.34 35.84
N GLU A 326 15.01 -14.83 35.98
CA GLU A 326 15.33 -13.45 35.58
C GLU A 326 15.09 -13.22 34.09
N ALA A 327 15.55 -14.12 33.21
CA ALA A 327 15.35 -14.03 31.76
C ALA A 327 13.88 -14.07 31.35
N LYS A 328 13.04 -14.74 32.14
CA LYS A 328 11.60 -14.84 31.91
C LYS A 328 10.88 -13.51 32.17
N HIS A 329 11.34 -12.73 33.15
CA HIS A 329 10.69 -11.48 33.58
C HIS A 329 11.36 -10.21 33.07
N SER A 330 12.66 -10.25 32.85
CA SER A 330 13.50 -9.14 32.41
C SER A 330 14.36 -9.55 31.22
N PHE A 331 14.67 -8.60 30.34
CA PHE A 331 15.60 -8.87 29.25
C PHE A 331 17.01 -9.02 29.82
N ILE A 332 17.66 -10.14 29.50
CA ILE A 332 19.10 -10.33 29.74
C ILE A 332 19.85 -10.40 28.39
N PRO A 333 20.99 -9.70 28.24
CA PRO A 333 21.81 -9.78 27.02
C PRO A 333 22.29 -11.21 26.73
N PRO A 334 22.60 -11.58 25.49
CA PRO A 334 23.17 -12.89 25.14
C PRO A 334 24.60 -13.09 25.70
N ASP A 335 25.04 -14.35 25.85
CA ASP A 335 26.39 -14.73 26.31
C ASP A 335 27.29 -15.38 25.26
N LYS A 336 26.74 -15.87 24.14
CA LYS A 336 27.55 -16.47 23.06
C LYS A 336 27.88 -15.50 21.94
N LYS A 337 26.91 -14.67 21.56
CA LYS A 337 27.00 -13.75 20.41
C LYS A 337 26.15 -12.52 20.66
N GLU A 338 26.66 -11.33 20.30
CA GLU A 338 25.91 -10.09 20.42
C GLU A 338 24.69 -10.04 19.50
N LEU A 339 23.61 -9.42 19.99
CA LEU A 339 22.40 -9.16 19.19
C LEU A 339 22.54 -7.89 18.36
N PRO A 340 22.05 -7.89 17.11
CA PRO A 340 21.95 -6.66 16.33
C PRO A 340 20.99 -5.68 17.03
N GLY A 341 21.38 -4.42 17.14
CA GLY A 341 20.54 -3.38 17.77
C GLY A 341 20.62 -3.26 19.29
N LEU A 342 21.56 -3.95 19.96
CA LEU A 342 21.87 -3.79 21.40
C LEU A 342 21.97 -2.33 21.90
N PRO A 343 22.47 -1.34 21.13
CA PRO A 343 22.49 0.07 21.57
C PRO A 343 21.10 0.64 21.96
N PHE A 344 20.01 0.07 21.42
CA PHE A 344 18.62 0.46 21.73
C PHE A 344 18.19 0.06 23.15
N LEU A 345 18.79 -0.98 23.72
CA LEU A 345 18.46 -1.50 25.05
C LEU A 345 19.28 -0.84 26.16
N SER A 346 20.49 -0.38 25.85
CA SER A 346 21.39 0.30 26.79
C SER A 346 21.02 1.75 27.12
N SER A 347 20.05 2.33 26.41
CA SER A 347 19.56 3.70 26.61
C SER A 347 18.33 3.79 27.53
N ARG A 348 18.00 2.73 28.27
CA ARG A 348 16.86 2.66 29.20
C ARG A 348 17.29 2.34 30.62
#